data_AF-A0A523S2K7-F1
#
_entry.id   AF-A0A523S2K7-F1
#
_cell.length_a   1.000
_cell.length_b   1.000
_cell.length_c   1.000
_cell.angle_alpha   90.00
_cell.angle_beta   90.00
_cell.angle_gamma   90.00
#
_symmetry.space_group_name_H-M   'P 1'
#
loop_
_entity.id
_entity.type
_entity.pdbx_description
1 polymer ?
#
loop_
_entity_poly.entity_id
_entity_poly.type
_entity_poly.pdbx_seq_one_letter_code
_entity_poly.pdbx_strand_id
1 'polypeptide(L)'
;PPTSYQKALQGWYERRFGKGAGYYYSSIVPSFRMVAQLVGRLRRSPEDRGVVVLLDKRFQQHIRVFGDDMVSDHWPYSGEDELRGAIDLFVKQKNRTEEAKGAVGV
;
A
#
# COMPACT_ATOMS: atom_id res chain seq x y z
N PRO A 1 -21.37 -3.94 8.28
CA PRO A 1 -22.32 -3.82 7.14
C PRO A 1 -22.25 -2.41 6.53
N PRO A 2 -22.36 -2.23 5.20
CA PRO A 2 -22.29 -0.90 4.58
C PRO A 2 -23.49 -0.04 4.98
N THR A 3 -23.24 1.25 5.21
CA THR A 3 -24.26 2.24 5.59
C THR A 3 -25.25 2.49 4.44
N SER A 4 -26.41 3.06 4.75
CA SER A 4 -27.39 3.48 3.74
C SER A 4 -26.79 4.44 2.72
N TYR A 5 -26.01 5.42 3.19
CA TYR A 5 -25.25 6.34 2.34
C TYR A 5 -24.28 5.58 1.41
N GLN A 6 -23.52 4.63 1.94
CA GLN A 6 -22.53 3.90 1.15
C GLN A 6 -23.18 3.02 0.08
N LYS A 7 -24.33 2.41 0.38
CA LYS A 7 -25.15 1.70 -0.62
C LYS A 7 -25.68 2.64 -1.71
N ALA A 8 -26.15 3.82 -1.33
CA ALA A 8 -26.64 4.82 -2.29
C ALA A 8 -25.51 5.33 -3.21
N LEU A 9 -24.34 5.60 -2.63
CA LEU A 9 -23.14 6.03 -3.36
C LEU A 9 -22.66 4.94 -4.33
N GLN A 10 -22.58 3.69 -3.87
CA GLN A 10 -22.28 2.54 -4.72
C GLN A 10 -23.27 2.43 -5.90
N GLY A 11 -24.57 2.53 -5.64
CA GLY A 11 -25.59 2.50 -6.68
C GLY A 11 -25.50 3.66 -7.67
N TRP A 12 -25.13 4.85 -7.19
CA TRP A 12 -24.91 6.01 -8.06
C TRP A 12 -23.73 5.81 -9.00
N TYR A 13 -22.59 5.32 -8.48
CA TYR A 13 -21.41 5.00 -9.30
C TYR A 13 -21.69 3.91 -10.33
N GLU A 14 -22.42 2.85 -9.94
CA GLU A 14 -22.82 1.78 -10.86
C GLU A 14 -23.68 2.30 -12.02
N ARG A 15 -24.68 3.15 -11.72
CA ARG A 15 -25.54 3.74 -12.76
C ARG A 15 -24.79 4.69 -13.68
N ARG A 16 -23.82 5.44 -13.15
CA ARG A 16 -23.09 6.46 -13.90
C ARG A 16 -21.98 5.88 -14.78
N PHE A 17 -21.28 4.88 -14.28
CA PHE A 17 -20.04 4.38 -14.91
C PHE A 17 -20.13 2.91 -15.36
N GLY A 18 -21.29 2.26 -15.16
CA GLY A 18 -21.55 0.92 -15.62
C GLY A 18 -21.18 -0.17 -14.61
N LYS A 19 -21.24 -1.42 -15.09
CA LYS A 19 -21.16 -2.61 -14.25
C LYS A 19 -19.82 -2.71 -13.51
N GLY A 20 -19.87 -2.92 -12.20
CA GLY A 20 -18.69 -3.09 -11.35
C GLY A 20 -18.03 -1.79 -10.88
N ALA A 21 -18.40 -0.65 -11.46
CA ALA A 21 -17.89 0.65 -11.07
C ALA A 21 -18.38 1.08 -9.67
N GLY A 22 -19.54 0.58 -9.25
CA GLY A 22 -20.14 0.90 -7.97
C GLY A 22 -19.21 0.60 -6.80
N TYR A 23 -18.80 -0.67 -6.67
CA TYR A 23 -17.91 -1.09 -5.57
C TYR A 23 -16.50 -0.51 -5.74
N TYR A 24 -16.02 -0.45 -6.98
CA TYR A 24 -14.69 0.06 -7.30
C TYR A 24 -14.49 1.51 -6.84
N TYR A 25 -15.36 2.43 -7.25
CA TYR A 25 -15.20 3.84 -6.91
C TYR A 25 -15.70 4.21 -5.50
N SER A 26 -16.68 3.50 -4.96
CA SER A 26 -17.20 3.81 -3.61
C SER A 26 -16.35 3.22 -2.47
N SER A 27 -15.61 2.14 -2.73
CA SER A 27 -14.92 1.38 -1.67
C SER A 27 -13.44 1.17 -1.97
N ILE A 28 -13.10 0.60 -3.14
CA ILE A 28 -11.70 0.25 -3.44
C ILE A 28 -10.83 1.52 -3.55
N VAL A 29 -11.19 2.46 -4.44
CA VAL A 29 -10.39 3.67 -4.66
C VAL A 29 -10.18 4.49 -3.37
N PRO A 30 -11.21 4.77 -2.54
CA PRO A 30 -11.01 5.45 -1.26
C PRO A 30 -10.10 4.70 -0.28
N SER A 31 -10.24 3.37 -0.17
CA SER A 31 -9.38 2.55 0.69
C SER A 31 -7.91 2.63 0.29
N PHE A 32 -7.62 2.53 -1.01
CA PHE A 32 -6.25 2.66 -1.52
C PHE A 32 -5.71 4.08 -1.34
N ARG A 33 -6.53 5.11 -1.52
CA ARG A 33 -6.13 6.50 -1.27
C ARG A 33 -5.69 6.72 0.19
N MET A 34 -6.37 6.12 1.16
CA MET A 34 -5.97 6.19 2.56
C MET A 34 -4.61 5.51 2.80
N VAL A 35 -4.38 4.34 2.20
CA VAL A 35 -3.09 3.66 2.31
C VAL A 35 -1.97 4.50 1.69
N ALA A 36 -2.19 5.07 0.51
CA ALA A 36 -1.21 5.95 -0.14
C ALA A 36 -0.85 7.17 0.75
N GLN A 37 -1.85 7.74 1.44
CA GLN A 37 -1.61 8.81 2.41
C GLN A 37 -0.79 8.34 3.62
N LEU A 38 -1.05 7.13 4.14
CA LEU A 38 -0.25 6.54 5.22
C LEU A 38 1.20 6.32 4.79
N VAL A 39 1.43 5.82 3.57
CA VAL A 39 2.77 5.67 2.99
C VAL A 39 3.45 7.04 2.86
N GLY A 40 2.73 8.07 2.44
CA GLY A 40 3.25 9.44 2.39
C GLY A 40 3.71 9.98 3.75
N ARG A 41 3.07 9.57 4.86
CA ARG A 41 3.53 9.96 6.22
C ARG A 41 4.84 9.28 6.62
N LEU A 42 5.16 8.15 6.01
CA LEU A 42 6.37 7.38 6.28
C LEU A 42 7.58 7.93 5.51
N ARG A 43 7.38 8.46 4.30
CA ARG A 43 8.43 9.00 3.43
C ARG A 43 8.42 10.54 3.45
N ARG A 44 8.89 11.16 4.54
CA ARG A 44 8.92 12.63 4.71
C ARG A 44 10.24 13.26 4.27
N SER A 45 11.30 12.47 4.15
CA SER A 45 12.62 12.86 3.63
C SER A 45 13.15 11.81 2.63
N PRO A 46 14.05 12.17 1.68
CA PRO A 46 14.70 11.20 0.80
C PRO A 46 15.48 10.09 1.53
N GLU A 47 15.82 10.30 2.79
CA GLU A 47 16.53 9.40 3.69
C GLU A 47 15.58 8.54 4.52
N ASP A 48 14.30 8.93 4.62
CA ASP A 48 13.32 8.16 5.37
C ASP A 48 13.10 6.80 4.69
N ARG A 49 13.16 5.75 5.50
CA ARG A 49 12.91 4.38 5.10
C ARG A 49 11.94 3.79 6.09
N GLY A 50 10.92 3.09 5.59
CA GLY A 50 10.06 2.28 6.43
C GLY A 50 9.25 1.27 5.62
N VAL A 51 8.53 0.42 6.34
CA VAL A 51 7.68 -0.63 5.77
C VAL A 51 6.23 -0.35 6.15
N VAL A 52 5.32 -0.51 5.19
CA VAL A 52 3.88 -0.56 5.44
C VAL A 52 3.41 -1.98 5.18
N VAL A 53 2.78 -2.60 6.17
CA VAL A 53 2.24 -3.96 6.07
C VAL A 53 0.74 -3.90 5.87
N LEU A 54 0.26 -4.45 4.75
CA LEU A 54 -1.17 -4.55 4.44
C LEU A 54 -1.69 -5.93 4.83
N LEU A 55 -2.39 -6.01 5.96
CA LEU A 55 -2.92 -7.26 6.55
C LEU A 55 -4.27 -7.67 5.96
N ASP A 56 -4.40 -7.66 4.63
CA ASP A 56 -5.61 -8.15 3.95
C ASP A 56 -5.33 -8.56 2.50
N LYS A 57 -5.67 -9.80 2.14
CA LYS A 57 -5.47 -10.34 0.78
C LYS A 57 -6.18 -9.55 -0.32
N ARG A 58 -7.23 -8.78 0.01
CA ARG A 58 -7.97 -7.95 -0.95
C ARG A 58 -7.11 -6.83 -1.53
N PHE A 59 -6.07 -6.37 -0.82
CA PHE A 59 -5.13 -5.39 -1.38
C PHE A 59 -4.35 -5.95 -2.56
N GLN A 60 -3.98 -7.24 -2.53
CA GLN A 60 -3.28 -7.87 -3.66
C GLN A 60 -4.14 -7.91 -4.93
N GLN A 61 -5.45 -8.12 -4.78
CA GLN A 61 -6.40 -8.17 -5.90
C GLN A 61 -6.52 -6.83 -6.63
N HIS A 62 -6.21 -5.73 -5.95
CA HIS A 62 -6.38 -4.37 -6.46
C HIS A 62 -5.08 -3.55 -6.40
N ILE A 63 -3.91 -4.20 -6.28
CA ILE A 63 -2.63 -3.53 -6.05
C ILE A 63 -2.30 -2.47 -7.11
N ARG A 64 -2.75 -2.69 -8.36
CA ARG A 64 -2.59 -1.77 -9.50
C ARG A 64 -3.24 -0.40 -9.29
N VAL A 65 -4.12 -0.25 -8.30
CA VAL A 65 -4.72 1.05 -7.95
C VAL A 65 -3.68 2.03 -7.37
N PHE A 66 -2.55 1.54 -6.83
CA PHE A 66 -1.46 2.39 -6.35
C PHE A 66 -0.59 3.01 -7.46
N GLY A 67 -0.77 2.61 -8.72
CA GLY A 67 0.12 2.97 -9.83
C GLY A 67 1.41 2.13 -9.86
N ASP A 68 2.13 2.18 -10.98
CA ASP A 68 3.22 1.24 -11.26
C ASP A 68 4.40 1.38 -10.28
N ASP A 69 4.76 2.59 -9.87
CA ASP A 69 5.88 2.86 -8.97
C ASP A 69 5.71 2.21 -7.58
N MET A 70 4.50 2.24 -7.02
CA MET A 70 4.22 1.62 -5.71
C MET A 70 4.04 0.10 -5.84
N VAL A 71 3.64 -0.38 -7.01
CA VAL A 71 3.52 -1.81 -7.30
C VAL A 71 4.91 -2.45 -7.40
N SER A 72 5.92 -1.76 -7.95
CA SER A 72 7.28 -2.29 -8.01
C SER A 72 7.93 -2.48 -6.63
N ASP A 73 7.54 -1.66 -5.66
CA ASP A 73 8.01 -1.75 -4.27
C ASP A 73 7.20 -2.74 -3.42
N HIS A 74 6.19 -3.40 -3.99
CA HIS A 74 5.34 -4.35 -3.27
C HIS A 74 6.01 -5.72 -3.11
N TRP A 75 6.08 -6.19 -1.86
CA TRP A 75 6.49 -7.56 -1.54
C TRP A 75 5.26 -8.40 -1.13
N PRO A 76 4.84 -9.40 -1.92
CA PRO A 76 3.76 -10.29 -1.53
C PRO A 76 4.21 -11.25 -0.41
N TYR A 77 3.30 -11.57 0.50
CA TYR A 77 3.52 -12.57 1.56
C TYR A 77 2.26 -13.41 1.73
N SER A 78 2.44 -14.68 2.11
CA SER A 78 1.35 -15.65 2.30
C SER A 78 1.21 -16.10 3.75
N GLY A 79 2.20 -15.81 4.59
CA GLY A 79 2.25 -16.23 5.99
C GLY A 79 3.15 -15.36 6.87
N GLU A 80 3.14 -15.64 8.16
CA GLU A 80 3.90 -14.90 9.16
C GLU A 80 5.41 -14.97 8.91
N ASP A 81 5.93 -16.16 8.56
CA ASP A 81 7.37 -16.36 8.34
C ASP A 81 7.89 -15.52 7.16
N GLU A 82 7.14 -15.48 6.06
CA GLU A 82 7.49 -14.64 4.90
C GLU A 82 7.42 -13.15 5.23
N LEU A 83 6.42 -12.73 6.00
CA LEU A 83 6.29 -11.35 6.45
C LEU A 83 7.47 -10.95 7.36
N ARG A 84 7.83 -11.80 8.33
CA ARG A 84 8.99 -11.59 9.21
C ARG A 84 10.27 -11.52 8.39
N GLY A 85 10.47 -12.46 7.47
CA GLY A 85 11.63 -12.48 6.58
C GLY A 85 11.75 -11.21 5.72
N ALA A 86 10.64 -10.71 5.18
CA ALA A 86 10.62 -9.47 4.40
C ALA A 86 11.03 -8.25 5.25
N ILE A 87 10.53 -8.15 6.50
CA ILE A 87 10.89 -7.07 7.42
C ILE A 87 12.36 -7.16 7.82
N ASP A 88 12.87 -8.36 8.11
CA ASP A 88 14.27 -8.57 8.47
C ASP A 88 15.22 -8.20 7.32
N LEU A 89 14.85 -8.55 6.08
CA LEU A 89 15.61 -8.15 4.88
C LEU A 89 15.65 -6.64 4.72
N PHE A 90 14.51 -5.97 4.91
CA PHE A 90 14.45 -4.50 4.87
C PHE A 90 15.37 -3.86 5.93
N VAL A 91 15.33 -4.35 7.17
CA VAL A 91 16.18 -3.84 8.26
C VAL A 91 17.67 -4.04 7.94
N LYS A 92 18.05 -5.23 7.45
CA LYS A 92 19.44 -5.52 7.06
C LYS A 92 19.93 -4.61 5.94
N GLN A 93 19.10 -4.36 4.92
CA GLN A 93 19.45 -3.46 3.81
C GLN A 93 19.63 -2.02 4.27
N LYS A 94 18.77 -1.55 5.20
CA LYS A 94 18.91 -0.23 5.81
C LYS A 94 20.27 -0.07 6.49
N ASN A 95 20.64 -1.01 7.37
CA ASN A 95 21.88 -0.94 8.14
C ASN A 95 23.12 -0.90 7.23
N ARG A 96 23.15 -1.75 6.18
CA ARG A 96 24.23 -1.76 5.19
C ARG A 96 24.35 -0.45 4.42
N THR A 97 23.23 0.22 4.17
CA THR A 97 23.21 1.53 3.48
C THR A 97 23.73 2.65 4.40
N GLU A 98 23.44 2.59 5.69
CA GLU A 98 23.96 3.54 6.70
C GLU A 98 25.47 3.35 6.92
N GLU A 99 25.95 2.10 7.03
CA GLU A 99 27.38 1.76 7.15
C GLU A 99 28.18 2.24 5.93
N ALA A 100 27.66 2.02 4.71
CA ALA A 100 28.32 2.47 3.48
C ALA A 100 28.40 4.00 3.38
N LYS A 101 27.36 4.73 3.83
CA LYS A 101 27.40 6.20 3.90
C LYS A 101 28.40 6.70 4.94
N GLY A 102 28.55 6.00 6.07
CA GLY A 102 29.55 6.32 7.10
C GLY A 102 30.99 6.09 6.64
N ALA A 103 31.24 5.08 5.82
CA ALA A 103 32.57 4.76 5.30
C ALA A 103 33.07 5.68 4.17
N VAL A 104 32.15 6.35 3.44
CA VAL A 104 32.48 7.29 2.34
C VAL A 104 32.61 8.74 2.86
N GLY A 105 32.18 9.02 4.09
CA GLY A 105 32.23 10.33 4.73
C GLY A 105 33.48 10.62 5.58
N VAL A 106 34.52 9.78 5.50
CA VAL A 106 35.82 9.95 6.19
C VAL A 106 36.93 10.17 5.17
#